data_AF-A0A0F8UQT3-F1
#
_entry.id   AF-A0A0F8UQT3-F1
#
_cell.length_a   1.000
_cell.length_b   1.000
_cell.length_c   1.000
_cell.angle_alpha   90.00
_cell.angle_beta   90.00
_cell.angle_gamma   90.00
#
_symmetry.space_group_name_H-M   'P 1'
#
loop_
_entity.id
_entity.type
_entity.pdbx_description
1 polymer ?
#
loop_
_entity_poly.entity_id
_entity_poly.type
_entity_poly.pdbx_seq_one_letter_code
_entity_poly.pdbx_strand_id
1 'polypeptide(L)'
;MKISLVIHGPEVIDSGEAEIVLEKLSCIGEVEAQLGGAMGKTAVLDAGLENVINISRHLKPSACIESFFETSDLVCLLNRGKTPETGMIFGAKVASRLKDPEKKPLIQIESPGCTGGKLIPLNKKAGSYIEKLSEAFGLPAEKLLSFHNPVSRENVSKTGKARIIREISGVFPGENILVNGLVIGKALSSEVRIISENGFITAIEGGEIKEHGLEKLHNYEKRDPVDLSGAWVKSGDIRRSNSLLPDAKKQNSSSQKSGPISWGGGRVGAGKVVLIDHAAENSYELASGAELAVTVGDDTTAIAGDILFRLGIPIIGITDGDCDNVTCETKIFPGSVVLRLIEGSDDIVGKRVKQELLMGQNSAVFENLFAFKEDVLKLAEPTTEAIFEY
;
A
#
# COMPACT_ATOMS: atom_id res chain seq x y z
N MET A 1 -0.59 23.39 22.84
CA MET A 1 -1.54 22.35 22.38
C MET A 1 -0.76 21.41 21.51
N LYS A 2 -0.79 20.10 21.80
CA LYS A 2 -0.14 19.06 21.01
C LYS A 2 -1.12 18.51 19.98
N ILE A 3 -0.76 18.59 18.71
CA ILE A 3 -1.57 18.15 17.58
C ILE A 3 -0.83 17.02 16.89
N SER A 4 -1.48 15.88 16.71
CA SER A 4 -0.92 14.82 15.88
C SER A 4 -1.64 14.71 14.56
N LEU A 5 -0.90 14.61 13.47
CA LEU A 5 -1.40 14.46 12.12
C LEU A 5 -1.12 13.05 11.59
N VAL A 6 -2.17 12.28 11.34
CA VAL A 6 -2.09 11.00 10.64
C VAL A 6 -2.36 11.26 9.16
N ILE A 7 -1.37 11.02 8.32
CA ILE A 7 -1.47 11.24 6.86
C ILE A 7 -1.77 9.91 6.18
N HIS A 8 -2.81 9.85 5.35
CA HIS A 8 -3.19 8.64 4.62
C HIS A 8 -3.22 8.87 3.11
N GLY A 9 -2.60 7.92 2.40
CA GLY A 9 -2.58 7.85 0.96
C GLY A 9 -1.51 8.76 0.33
N PRO A 10 -1.00 8.40 -0.86
CA PRO A 10 0.02 9.18 -1.56
C PRO A 10 -0.52 10.52 -2.07
N GLU A 11 -1.80 10.58 -2.46
CA GLU A 11 -2.37 11.73 -3.19
C GLU A 11 -2.32 13.07 -2.46
N VAL A 12 -2.44 13.04 -1.13
CA VAL A 12 -2.38 14.27 -0.33
C VAL A 12 -0.95 14.78 -0.16
N ILE A 13 0.04 13.91 -0.36
CA ILE A 13 1.46 14.24 -0.37
C ILE A 13 1.86 14.71 -1.77
N ASP A 14 1.51 13.94 -2.80
CA ASP A 14 1.86 14.23 -4.20
C ASP A 14 1.25 15.56 -4.71
N SER A 15 0.14 16.00 -4.12
CA SER A 15 -0.47 17.30 -4.42
C SER A 15 0.14 18.48 -3.67
N GLY A 16 1.09 18.27 -2.75
CA GLY A 16 1.65 19.29 -1.88
C GLY A 16 0.73 19.73 -0.73
N GLU A 17 -0.47 19.17 -0.63
CA GLU A 17 -1.46 19.54 0.40
C GLU A 17 -0.98 19.19 1.81
N ALA A 18 -0.20 18.11 1.97
CA ALA A 18 0.34 17.69 3.25
C ALA A 18 1.20 18.78 3.91
N GLU A 19 2.08 19.45 3.15
CA GLU A 19 2.92 20.54 3.66
C GLU A 19 2.09 21.75 4.09
N ILE A 20 1.12 22.15 3.27
CA ILE A 20 0.22 23.28 3.57
C ILE A 20 -0.56 23.00 4.87
N VAL A 21 -1.03 21.76 5.05
CA VAL A 21 -1.75 21.37 6.28
C VAL A 21 -0.82 21.40 7.49
N LEU A 22 0.42 20.89 7.36
CA LEU A 22 1.42 20.93 8.43
C LEU A 22 1.75 22.36 8.85
N GLU A 23 1.95 23.27 7.90
CA GLU A 23 2.19 24.69 8.16
C GLU A 23 1.02 25.33 8.92
N LYS A 24 -0.21 25.12 8.42
CA LYS A 24 -1.42 25.66 9.07
C LYS A 24 -1.63 25.11 10.48
N LEU A 25 -1.40 23.82 10.72
CA LEU A 25 -1.50 23.24 12.07
C LEU A 25 -0.40 23.77 13.00
N SER A 26 0.80 24.03 12.48
CA SER A 26 1.93 24.56 13.26
C SER A 26 1.68 25.97 13.79
N CYS A 27 0.85 26.76 13.09
CA CYS A 27 0.36 28.05 13.59
C CYS A 27 -0.60 27.91 14.79
N ILE A 28 -1.17 26.72 15.03
CA ILE A 28 -2.19 26.46 16.06
C ILE A 28 -1.58 25.75 17.28
N GLY A 29 -0.56 24.91 17.06
CA GLY A 29 0.07 24.12 18.12
C GLY A 29 1.34 23.40 17.66
N GLU A 30 1.90 22.59 18.55
CA GLU A 30 3.04 21.72 18.26
C GLU A 30 2.55 20.49 17.48
N VAL A 31 3.11 20.25 16.29
CA VAL A 31 2.63 19.22 15.36
C VAL A 31 3.60 18.04 15.29
N GLU A 32 3.09 16.83 15.47
CA GLU A 32 3.79 15.58 15.14
C GLU A 32 3.04 14.85 14.03
N ALA A 33 3.72 14.48 12.95
CA ALA A 33 3.11 13.84 11.80
C ALA A 33 3.61 12.42 11.59
N GLN A 34 2.70 11.49 11.28
CA GLN A 34 3.02 10.11 10.96
C GLN A 34 2.18 9.62 9.80
N LEU A 35 2.82 8.84 8.92
CA LEU A 35 2.15 8.19 7.81
C LEU A 35 1.36 6.94 8.25
N GLY A 36 0.15 6.78 7.73
CA GLY A 36 -0.63 5.54 7.79
C GLY A 36 -0.75 4.88 6.41
N GLY A 37 -0.09 3.74 6.23
CA GLY A 37 -0.14 2.92 5.02
C GLY A 37 1.18 2.87 4.23
N ALA A 38 1.30 1.87 3.34
CA ALA A 38 2.52 1.55 2.60
C ALA A 38 2.91 2.61 1.55
N MET A 39 2.00 2.89 0.61
CA MET A 39 2.32 3.65 -0.60
C MET A 39 2.54 5.14 -0.37
N GLY A 40 1.97 5.68 0.71
CA GLY A 40 2.27 7.03 1.12
C GLY A 40 3.77 7.23 1.42
N LYS A 41 4.51 6.16 1.76
CA LYS A 41 5.94 6.24 2.07
C LYS A 41 6.74 6.60 0.84
N THR A 42 6.36 6.03 -0.30
CA THR A 42 6.91 6.37 -1.61
C THR A 42 6.66 7.85 -1.93
N ALA A 43 5.45 8.35 -1.70
CA ALA A 43 5.15 9.76 -1.90
C ALA A 43 5.92 10.70 -0.94
N VAL A 44 6.09 10.31 0.33
CA VAL A 44 6.92 11.08 1.28
C VAL A 44 8.37 11.17 0.79
N LEU A 45 8.95 10.06 0.33
CA LEU A 45 10.32 10.04 -0.18
C LEU A 45 10.47 10.84 -1.48
N ASP A 46 9.49 10.73 -2.38
CA ASP A 46 9.48 11.51 -3.63
C ASP A 46 9.40 13.01 -3.35
N ALA A 47 8.66 13.42 -2.32
CA ALA A 47 8.54 14.81 -1.88
C ALA A 47 9.68 15.30 -0.96
N GLY A 48 10.58 14.42 -0.50
CA GLY A 48 11.65 14.78 0.44
C GLY A 48 11.15 15.15 1.85
N LEU A 49 10.00 14.60 2.26
CA LEU A 49 9.31 14.94 3.52
C LEU A 49 9.61 13.98 4.68
N GLU A 50 10.55 13.06 4.52
CA GLU A 50 10.89 12.05 5.54
C GLU A 50 11.43 12.62 6.86
N ASN A 51 11.91 13.87 6.84
CA ASN A 51 12.36 14.59 8.04
C ASN A 51 11.20 15.25 8.80
N VAL A 52 10.03 15.36 8.19
CA VAL A 52 8.84 16.05 8.75
C VAL A 52 7.72 15.04 9.04
N ILE A 53 7.58 14.01 8.20
CA ILE A 53 6.56 12.97 8.33
C ILE A 53 7.24 11.66 8.74
N ASN A 54 6.89 11.14 9.90
CA ASN A 54 7.44 9.88 10.38
C ASN A 54 6.93 8.70 9.53
N ILE A 55 7.87 8.03 8.85
CA ILE A 55 7.64 6.85 7.99
C ILE A 55 8.35 5.58 8.51
N SER A 56 8.81 5.60 9.76
CA SER A 56 9.58 4.49 10.37
C SER A 56 8.74 3.24 10.67
N ARG A 57 7.41 3.40 10.80
CA ARG A 57 6.49 2.31 11.17
C ARG A 57 5.47 2.06 10.08
N HIS A 58 5.21 0.79 9.80
CA HIS A 58 4.15 0.35 8.90
C HIS A 58 2.84 0.14 9.65
N LEU A 59 2.08 1.21 9.88
CA LEU A 59 0.84 1.14 10.65
C LEU A 59 -0.38 1.50 9.82
N LYS A 60 -1.51 0.88 10.17
CA LYS A 60 -2.84 1.33 9.70
C LYS A 60 -3.16 2.69 10.32
N PRO A 61 -3.93 3.56 9.64
CA PRO A 61 -4.35 4.84 10.18
C PRO A 61 -4.97 4.77 11.58
N SER A 62 -5.81 3.77 11.84
CA SER A 62 -6.42 3.57 13.17
C SER A 62 -5.39 3.28 14.26
N ALA A 63 -4.33 2.52 13.94
CA ALA A 63 -3.24 2.23 14.88
C ALA A 63 -2.36 3.46 15.14
N CYS A 64 -2.12 4.31 14.13
CA CYS A 64 -1.45 5.60 14.33
C CYS A 64 -2.26 6.50 15.26
N ILE A 65 -3.58 6.59 15.03
CA ILE A 65 -4.49 7.38 15.88
C ILE A 65 -4.49 6.86 17.33
N GLU A 66 -4.57 5.53 17.55
CA GLU A 66 -4.49 4.95 18.91
C GLU A 66 -3.19 5.34 19.62
N SER A 67 -2.05 5.30 18.91
CA SER A 67 -0.77 5.72 19.46
C SER A 67 -0.77 7.21 19.88
N PHE A 68 -1.35 8.08 19.04
CA PHE A 68 -1.40 9.51 19.30
C PHE A 68 -2.43 9.94 20.34
N PHE A 69 -3.45 9.13 20.59
CA PHE A 69 -4.40 9.38 21.69
C PHE A 69 -3.74 9.37 23.07
N GLU A 70 -2.58 8.72 23.23
CA GLU A 70 -1.84 8.72 24.49
C GLU A 70 -1.04 10.01 24.74
N THR A 71 -0.63 10.71 23.69
CA THR A 71 0.35 11.80 23.77
C THR A 71 -0.18 13.18 23.40
N SER A 72 -1.33 13.25 22.71
CA SER A 72 -1.79 14.47 22.04
C SER A 72 -3.12 15.01 22.57
N ASP A 73 -3.36 16.30 22.35
CA ASP A 73 -4.59 17.00 22.74
C ASP A 73 -5.66 16.88 21.66
N LEU A 74 -5.24 16.83 20.39
CA LEU A 74 -6.06 16.70 19.19
C LEU A 74 -5.36 15.77 18.20
N VAL A 75 -6.13 14.91 17.54
CA VAL A 75 -5.63 14.11 16.41
C VAL A 75 -6.39 14.50 15.15
N CYS A 76 -5.64 14.75 14.08
CA CYS A 76 -6.15 15.02 12.75
C CYS A 76 -5.83 13.85 11.81
N LEU A 77 -6.81 13.41 11.02
CA LEU A 77 -6.63 12.44 9.93
C LEU A 77 -6.66 13.20 8.61
N LEU A 78 -5.51 13.33 7.95
CA LEU A 78 -5.41 13.94 6.63
C LEU A 78 -5.57 12.88 5.55
N ASN A 79 -6.52 13.10 4.63
CA ASN A 79 -6.81 12.18 3.55
C ASN A 79 -7.23 12.92 2.27
N ARG A 80 -7.04 12.26 1.13
CA ARG A 80 -7.59 12.67 -0.17
C ARG A 80 -8.25 11.48 -0.85
N GLY A 81 -9.57 11.36 -0.63
CA GLY A 81 -10.42 10.37 -1.27
C GLY A 81 -10.49 10.57 -2.79
N LYS A 82 -11.12 9.62 -3.49
CA LYS A 82 -11.43 9.78 -4.92
C LYS A 82 -12.42 10.91 -5.13
N THR A 83 -13.40 10.99 -4.23
CA THR A 83 -14.27 12.12 -3.99
C THR A 83 -14.33 12.43 -2.49
N PRO A 84 -14.79 13.62 -2.07
CA PRO A 84 -14.97 13.94 -0.66
C PRO A 84 -15.87 12.94 0.09
N GLU A 85 -16.90 12.41 -0.58
CA GLU A 85 -17.82 11.42 -0.02
C GLU A 85 -17.10 10.09 0.27
N THR A 86 -16.26 9.63 -0.66
CA THR A 86 -15.45 8.42 -0.44
C THR A 86 -14.46 8.60 0.71
N GLY A 87 -13.86 9.79 0.83
CA GLY A 87 -12.95 10.13 1.92
C GLY A 87 -13.65 10.16 3.28
N MET A 88 -14.85 10.72 3.33
CA MET A 88 -15.67 10.75 4.54
C MET A 88 -16.03 9.35 5.06
N ILE A 89 -16.41 8.44 4.15
CA ILE A 89 -16.65 7.02 4.50
C ILE A 89 -15.38 6.37 5.02
N PHE A 90 -14.22 6.68 4.41
CA PHE A 90 -12.93 6.18 4.87
C PHE A 90 -12.61 6.61 6.30
N GLY A 91 -12.75 7.90 6.65
CA GLY A 91 -12.49 8.35 8.01
C GLY A 91 -13.43 7.75 9.05
N ALA A 92 -14.72 7.61 8.72
CA ALA A 92 -15.69 6.93 9.57
C ALA A 92 -15.32 5.45 9.79
N LYS A 93 -14.82 4.76 8.77
CA LYS A 93 -14.29 3.39 8.85
C LYS A 93 -13.01 3.28 9.68
N VAL A 94 -12.17 4.31 9.66
CA VAL A 94 -10.98 4.37 10.52
C VAL A 94 -11.39 4.58 11.97
N ALA A 95 -12.32 5.49 12.24
CA ALA A 95 -12.81 5.79 13.59
C ALA A 95 -13.53 4.59 14.23
N SER A 96 -14.32 3.83 13.47
CA SER A 96 -15.03 2.64 13.97
C SER A 96 -14.12 1.47 14.36
N ARG A 97 -12.84 1.54 14.01
CA ARG A 97 -11.82 0.53 14.37
C ARG A 97 -11.02 0.91 15.62
N LEU A 98 -11.25 2.09 16.19
CA LEU A 98 -10.59 2.52 17.42
C LEU A 98 -11.23 1.84 18.63
N LYS A 99 -10.42 1.42 19.60
CA LYS A 99 -10.93 0.84 20.86
C LYS A 99 -11.75 1.82 21.69
N ASP A 100 -11.31 3.07 21.76
CA ASP A 100 -11.99 4.16 22.44
C ASP A 100 -12.00 5.40 21.53
N PRO A 101 -12.98 5.50 20.61
CA PRO A 101 -13.04 6.59 19.64
C PRO A 101 -13.30 7.95 20.30
N GLU A 102 -13.82 8.00 21.52
CA GLU A 102 -14.09 9.24 22.26
C GLU A 102 -12.93 9.61 23.21
N LYS A 103 -11.77 8.94 23.14
CA LYS A 103 -10.63 9.23 24.02
C LYS A 103 -10.14 10.67 23.87
N LYS A 104 -9.89 11.12 22.64
CA LYS A 104 -9.45 12.48 22.29
C LYS A 104 -10.25 13.02 21.09
N PRO A 105 -10.37 14.34 20.91
CA PRO A 105 -10.93 14.92 19.69
C PRO A 105 -10.26 14.36 18.43
N LEU A 106 -11.07 13.93 17.47
CA LEU A 106 -10.59 13.36 16.20
C LEU A 106 -11.30 14.03 15.03
N ILE A 107 -10.53 14.69 14.16
CA ILE A 107 -11.04 15.44 13.01
C ILE A 107 -10.36 14.94 11.74
N GLN A 108 -11.13 14.64 10.71
CA GLN A 108 -10.58 14.41 9.37
C GLN A 108 -10.48 15.72 8.60
N ILE A 109 -9.35 15.92 7.92
CA ILE A 109 -9.13 16.97 6.94
C ILE A 109 -9.18 16.26 5.58
N GLU A 110 -10.26 16.45 4.84
CA GLU A 110 -10.51 15.75 3.58
C GLU A 110 -10.26 16.69 2.40
N SER A 111 -9.35 16.30 1.50
CA SER A 111 -9.06 16.97 0.22
C SER A 111 -8.94 18.51 0.33
N PRO A 112 -8.08 19.04 1.22
CA PRO A 112 -8.10 20.46 1.61
C PRO A 112 -7.77 21.47 0.50
N GLY A 113 -7.16 21.04 -0.62
CA GLY A 113 -6.89 21.90 -1.77
C GLY A 113 -7.88 21.74 -2.93
N CYS A 114 -8.93 20.92 -2.76
CA CYS A 114 -9.97 20.71 -3.77
C CYS A 114 -11.24 21.53 -3.50
N THR A 115 -12.02 21.82 -4.54
CA THR A 115 -13.31 22.55 -4.44
C THR A 115 -14.34 21.88 -3.51
N GLY A 116 -14.17 20.59 -3.19
CA GLY A 116 -15.00 19.84 -2.24
C GLY A 116 -14.33 19.54 -0.90
N GLY A 117 -13.20 20.20 -0.60
CA GLY A 117 -12.46 20.00 0.64
C GLY A 117 -13.29 20.36 1.87
N LYS A 118 -13.13 19.59 2.94
CA LYS A 118 -13.97 19.71 4.14
C LYS A 118 -13.30 19.19 5.40
N LEU A 119 -13.75 19.71 6.54
CA LEU A 119 -13.42 19.19 7.86
C LEU A 119 -14.54 18.31 8.36
N ILE A 120 -14.22 17.09 8.77
CA ILE A 120 -15.22 16.10 9.19
C ILE A 120 -14.93 15.72 10.64
N PRO A 121 -15.81 16.04 11.61
CA PRO A 121 -15.68 15.52 12.96
C PRO A 121 -15.91 14.00 12.95
N LEU A 122 -14.95 13.23 13.46
CA LEU A 122 -15.05 11.77 13.53
C LEU A 122 -15.56 11.25 14.88
N ASN A 123 -15.70 12.13 15.87
CA ASN A 123 -16.27 11.83 17.18
C ASN A 123 -16.93 13.06 17.81
N LYS A 124 -17.57 12.90 18.98
CA LYS A 124 -18.27 14.01 19.65
C LYS A 124 -17.31 15.05 20.19
N LYS A 125 -16.14 14.64 20.71
CA LYS A 125 -15.13 15.56 21.26
C LYS A 125 -14.55 16.52 20.21
N ALA A 126 -14.59 16.17 18.93
CA ALA A 126 -14.17 17.02 17.82
C ALA A 126 -14.88 18.38 17.76
N GLY A 127 -16.12 18.47 18.26
CA GLY A 127 -16.90 19.71 18.24
C GLY A 127 -16.20 20.90 18.91
N SER A 128 -15.32 20.64 19.89
CA SER A 128 -14.56 21.68 20.59
C SER A 128 -13.47 22.36 19.73
N TYR A 129 -13.07 21.76 18.60
CA TYR A 129 -11.99 22.27 17.74
C TYR A 129 -12.40 22.53 16.30
N ILE A 130 -13.55 22.02 15.86
CA ILE A 130 -13.95 22.03 14.44
C ILE A 130 -14.11 23.45 13.88
N GLU A 131 -14.69 24.38 14.64
CA GLU A 131 -14.88 25.77 14.21
C GLU A 131 -13.56 26.52 14.08
N LYS A 132 -12.66 26.36 15.06
CA LYS A 132 -11.32 26.95 15.02
C LYS A 132 -10.51 26.46 13.82
N LEU A 133 -10.57 25.16 13.53
CA LEU A 133 -9.93 24.61 12.34
C LEU A 133 -10.63 25.07 11.06
N SER A 134 -11.96 25.17 11.03
CA SER A 134 -12.70 25.67 9.87
C SER A 134 -12.23 27.07 9.47
N GLU A 135 -12.05 27.96 10.45
CA GLU A 135 -11.51 29.30 10.23
C GLU A 135 -10.06 29.27 9.73
N ALA A 136 -9.18 28.52 10.41
CA ALA A 136 -7.76 28.45 10.05
C ALA A 136 -7.51 27.83 8.66
N PHE A 137 -8.33 26.86 8.27
CA PHE A 137 -8.19 26.18 6.98
C PHE A 137 -8.97 26.87 5.86
N GLY A 138 -10.00 27.66 6.19
CA GLY A 138 -10.96 28.19 5.22
C GLY A 138 -11.83 27.10 4.60
N LEU A 139 -12.06 26.01 5.34
CA LEU A 139 -12.80 24.83 4.88
C LEU A 139 -14.14 24.71 5.61
N PRO A 140 -15.21 24.26 4.92
CA PRO A 140 -16.48 23.98 5.58
C PRO A 140 -16.36 22.80 6.55
N ALA A 141 -17.04 22.91 7.69
CA ALA A 141 -17.17 21.84 8.67
C ALA A 141 -18.47 21.04 8.45
N GLU A 142 -18.35 19.73 8.37
CA GLU A 142 -19.48 18.80 8.31
C GLU A 142 -20.03 18.47 9.70
N LYS A 143 -21.23 17.90 9.73
CA LYS A 143 -21.80 17.31 10.95
C LYS A 143 -21.23 15.92 11.20
N LEU A 144 -21.19 15.51 12.47
CA LEU A 144 -20.83 14.15 12.84
C LEU A 144 -21.81 13.16 12.20
N LEU A 145 -21.28 12.22 11.42
CA LEU A 145 -22.07 11.21 10.72
C LEU A 145 -22.12 9.90 11.48
N SER A 146 -23.24 9.20 11.35
CA SER A 146 -23.38 7.82 11.79
C SER A 146 -22.68 6.89 10.82
N PHE A 147 -21.72 6.12 11.32
CA PHE A 147 -21.07 5.08 10.53
C PHE A 147 -21.99 3.87 10.34
N HIS A 148 -22.12 3.40 9.09
CA HIS A 148 -22.73 2.12 8.75
C HIS A 148 -21.62 1.05 8.68
N ASN A 149 -21.79 -0.07 9.39
CA ASN A 149 -20.84 -1.18 9.30
C ASN A 149 -20.99 -1.87 7.93
N PRO A 150 -19.96 -1.84 7.06
CA PRO A 150 -20.06 -2.44 5.73
C PRO A 150 -20.04 -3.97 5.76
N VAL A 151 -19.88 -4.59 6.92
CA VAL A 151 -19.86 -6.05 7.08
C VAL A 151 -21.15 -6.51 7.74
N SER A 152 -21.89 -7.35 7.03
CA SER A 152 -23.03 -8.08 7.58
C SER A 152 -22.71 -9.57 7.68
N ARG A 153 -23.28 -10.23 8.69
CA ARG A 153 -23.16 -11.67 8.91
C ARG A 153 -24.53 -12.29 8.85
N GLU A 154 -24.72 -13.23 7.92
CA GLU A 154 -25.95 -13.99 7.76
C GLU A 154 -25.70 -15.44 8.20
N ASN A 155 -26.62 -15.98 9.00
CA ASN A 155 -26.64 -17.41 9.31
C ASN A 155 -27.52 -18.09 8.27
N VAL A 156 -26.94 -18.89 7.38
CA VAL A 156 -27.71 -19.59 6.35
C VAL A 156 -28.42 -20.78 7.01
N SER A 157 -29.71 -20.60 7.31
CA SER A 157 -30.57 -21.53 8.06
C SER A 157 -30.69 -22.93 7.43
N LYS A 158 -30.36 -23.08 6.14
CA LYS A 158 -30.37 -24.38 5.43
C LYS A 158 -29.06 -25.18 5.53
N THR A 159 -27.93 -24.56 5.87
CA THR A 159 -26.60 -25.22 5.86
C THR A 159 -25.83 -25.09 7.18
N GLY A 160 -26.26 -24.22 8.10
CA GLY A 160 -25.55 -23.92 9.35
C GLY A 160 -24.24 -23.16 9.14
N LYS A 161 -23.95 -22.69 7.92
CA LYS A 161 -22.72 -21.98 7.56
C LYS A 161 -22.87 -20.47 7.78
N ALA A 162 -21.80 -19.83 8.24
CA ALA A 162 -21.74 -18.38 8.38
C ALA A 162 -21.36 -17.75 7.04
N ARG A 163 -22.24 -16.88 6.54
CA ARG A 163 -22.01 -16.07 5.34
C ARG A 163 -21.65 -14.65 5.76
N ILE A 164 -20.56 -14.13 5.21
CA ILE A 164 -20.11 -12.76 5.41
C ILE A 164 -20.33 -12.01 4.12
N ILE A 165 -21.01 -10.88 4.20
CA ILE A 165 -21.19 -9.97 3.07
C ILE A 165 -20.48 -8.68 3.45
N ARG A 166 -19.61 -8.21 2.56
CA ARG A 166 -18.85 -6.98 2.77
C ARG A 166 -19.05 -6.03 1.60
N GLU A 167 -19.66 -4.88 1.89
CA GLU A 167 -19.86 -3.79 0.95
C GLU A 167 -18.56 -3.01 0.72
N ILE A 168 -18.32 -2.64 -0.54
CA ILE A 168 -17.22 -1.76 -0.94
C ILE A 168 -17.81 -0.40 -1.29
N SER A 169 -17.49 0.61 -0.49
CA SER A 169 -17.94 1.99 -0.73
C SER A 169 -16.92 2.75 -1.59
N GLY A 170 -17.41 3.66 -2.44
CA GLY A 170 -16.57 4.53 -3.25
C GLY A 170 -15.82 3.81 -4.38
N VAL A 171 -16.41 2.71 -4.87
CA VAL A 171 -15.93 1.97 -6.03
C VAL A 171 -16.53 2.55 -7.30
N PHE A 172 -15.72 2.64 -8.35
CA PHE A 172 -16.16 3.03 -9.69
C PHE A 172 -16.18 1.81 -10.62
N PRO A 173 -17.14 1.74 -11.57
CA PRO A 173 -17.11 0.72 -12.60
C PRO A 173 -15.77 0.70 -13.34
N GLY A 174 -15.23 -0.48 -13.55
CA GLY A 174 -13.93 -0.71 -14.18
C GLY A 174 -12.75 -0.81 -13.21
N GLU A 175 -12.92 -0.52 -11.92
CA GLU A 175 -11.84 -0.61 -10.95
C GLU A 175 -11.53 -2.05 -10.53
N ASN A 176 -10.24 -2.35 -10.32
CA ASN A 176 -9.82 -3.59 -9.68
C ASN A 176 -10.33 -3.64 -8.22
N ILE A 177 -10.69 -4.83 -7.76
CA ILE A 177 -11.10 -5.12 -6.38
C ILE A 177 -9.97 -5.87 -5.70
N LEU A 178 -9.41 -5.28 -4.64
CA LEU A 178 -8.27 -5.84 -3.94
C LEU A 178 -8.66 -6.32 -2.55
N VAL A 179 -8.20 -7.52 -2.17
CA VAL A 179 -8.31 -8.09 -0.83
C VAL A 179 -6.91 -8.45 -0.33
N ASN A 180 -6.49 -7.84 0.78
CA ASN A 180 -5.15 -8.00 1.36
C ASN A 180 -4.01 -7.77 0.36
N GLY A 181 -4.20 -6.87 -0.61
CA GLY A 181 -3.22 -6.51 -1.63
C GLY A 181 -3.31 -7.32 -2.93
N LEU A 182 -4.15 -8.37 -2.98
CA LEU A 182 -4.35 -9.20 -4.17
C LEU A 182 -5.60 -8.76 -4.94
N VAL A 183 -5.49 -8.63 -6.26
CA VAL A 183 -6.64 -8.37 -7.14
C VAL A 183 -7.45 -9.65 -7.28
N ILE A 184 -8.70 -9.62 -6.79
CA ILE A 184 -9.61 -10.79 -6.81
C ILE A 184 -10.71 -10.68 -7.86
N GLY A 185 -10.75 -9.56 -8.59
CA GLY A 185 -11.85 -9.26 -9.49
C GLY A 185 -11.91 -7.80 -9.88
N LYS A 186 -12.97 -7.46 -10.62
CA LYS A 186 -13.19 -6.12 -11.17
C LYS A 186 -14.62 -5.65 -10.89
N ALA A 187 -14.76 -4.37 -10.58
CA ALA A 187 -16.07 -3.76 -10.36
C ALA A 187 -16.77 -3.53 -11.69
N LEU A 188 -18.02 -3.96 -11.79
CA LEU A 188 -18.91 -3.70 -12.93
C LEU A 188 -19.93 -2.61 -12.61
N SER A 189 -20.13 -2.29 -11.33
CA SER A 189 -21.01 -1.23 -10.84
C SER A 189 -20.34 -0.43 -9.70
N SER A 190 -21.00 0.64 -9.25
CA SER A 190 -20.62 1.38 -8.04
C SER A 190 -21.12 0.75 -6.73
N GLU A 191 -21.91 -0.33 -6.83
CA GLU A 191 -22.49 -1.06 -5.71
C GLU A 191 -21.93 -2.48 -5.69
N VAL A 192 -20.79 -2.65 -5.02
CA VAL A 192 -20.08 -3.93 -4.98
C VAL A 192 -20.17 -4.56 -3.60
N ARG A 193 -20.47 -5.87 -3.56
CA ARG A 193 -20.42 -6.69 -2.34
C ARG A 193 -19.59 -7.95 -2.54
N ILE A 194 -18.61 -8.15 -1.67
CA ILE A 194 -17.86 -9.41 -1.60
C ILE A 194 -18.61 -10.35 -0.67
N ILE A 195 -18.89 -11.56 -1.14
CA ILE A 195 -19.56 -12.60 -0.37
C ILE A 195 -18.54 -13.68 -0.05
N SER A 196 -18.45 -14.05 1.23
CA SER A 196 -17.64 -15.16 1.70
C SER A 196 -18.46 -16.15 2.50
N GLU A 197 -18.18 -17.44 2.29
CA GLU A 197 -18.72 -18.55 3.07
C GLU A 197 -17.57 -19.34 3.68
N ASN A 198 -17.58 -19.52 5.00
CA ASN A 198 -16.52 -20.23 5.74
C ASN A 198 -15.09 -19.73 5.45
N GLY A 199 -14.94 -18.43 5.15
CA GLY A 199 -13.65 -17.82 4.86
C GLY A 199 -13.21 -17.95 3.39
N PHE A 200 -14.03 -18.51 2.51
CA PHE A 200 -13.78 -18.54 1.06
C PHE A 200 -14.66 -17.54 0.35
N ILE A 201 -14.12 -16.79 -0.60
CA ILE A 201 -14.92 -15.86 -1.40
C ILE A 201 -15.70 -16.68 -2.43
N THR A 202 -17.03 -16.52 -2.45
CA THR A 202 -17.92 -17.29 -3.33
C THR A 202 -18.57 -16.45 -4.42
N ALA A 203 -18.64 -15.13 -4.24
CA ALA A 203 -19.20 -14.21 -5.22
C ALA A 203 -18.74 -12.78 -4.99
N ILE A 204 -18.75 -11.99 -6.06
CA ILE A 204 -18.65 -10.53 -6.03
C ILE A 204 -19.92 -9.99 -6.71
N GLU A 205 -20.91 -9.55 -5.93
CA GLU A 205 -22.08 -8.86 -6.48
C GLU A 205 -21.67 -7.48 -6.99
N GLY A 206 -22.17 -7.07 -8.15
CA GLY A 206 -21.77 -5.80 -8.79
C GLY A 206 -20.36 -5.84 -9.39
N GLY A 207 -19.72 -7.01 -9.44
CA GLY A 207 -18.40 -7.21 -10.03
C GLY A 207 -18.25 -8.58 -10.69
N GLU A 208 -17.05 -8.85 -11.16
CA GLU A 208 -16.62 -10.15 -11.70
C GLU A 208 -15.43 -10.68 -10.90
N ILE A 209 -15.33 -12.01 -10.78
CA ILE A 209 -14.23 -12.69 -10.10
C ILE A 209 -13.06 -12.87 -11.08
N LYS A 210 -11.84 -12.60 -10.60
CA LYS A 210 -10.59 -13.08 -11.20
C LYS A 210 -10.19 -14.37 -10.48
N GLU A 211 -10.43 -15.52 -11.10
CA GLU A 211 -10.22 -16.85 -10.48
C GLU A 211 -8.79 -17.01 -9.96
N HIS A 212 -7.80 -16.65 -10.78
CA HIS A 212 -6.39 -16.73 -10.38
C HIS A 212 -6.05 -15.83 -9.17
N GLY A 213 -6.76 -14.69 -9.03
CA GLY A 213 -6.66 -13.85 -7.85
C GLY A 213 -7.20 -14.50 -6.58
N LEU A 214 -8.27 -15.30 -6.69
CA LEU A 214 -8.79 -16.11 -5.59
C LEU A 214 -7.88 -17.28 -5.23
N GLU A 215 -7.26 -17.92 -6.23
CA GLU A 215 -6.24 -18.95 -6.01
C GLU A 215 -5.09 -18.38 -5.17
N LYS A 216 -4.53 -17.23 -5.58
CA LYS A 216 -3.51 -16.49 -4.84
C LYS A 216 -3.97 -16.16 -3.41
N LEU A 217 -5.17 -15.60 -3.25
CA LEU A 217 -5.72 -15.22 -1.94
C LEU A 217 -5.89 -16.43 -0.99
N HIS A 218 -6.26 -17.59 -1.54
CA HIS A 218 -6.48 -18.83 -0.78
C HIS A 218 -5.29 -19.78 -0.79
N ASN A 219 -4.09 -19.30 -1.13
CA ASN A 219 -2.85 -20.08 -1.10
C ASN A 219 -2.91 -21.35 -1.97
N TYR A 220 -3.52 -21.22 -3.14
CA TYR A 220 -3.69 -22.24 -4.17
C TYR A 220 -4.30 -23.53 -3.59
N GLU A 221 -3.56 -24.64 -3.69
CA GLU A 221 -3.99 -25.97 -3.24
C GLU A 221 -4.18 -26.08 -1.73
N LYS A 222 -3.53 -25.22 -0.92
CA LYS A 222 -3.69 -25.25 0.54
C LYS A 222 -5.08 -24.80 0.99
N ARG A 223 -5.75 -23.97 0.18
CA ARG A 223 -7.11 -23.47 0.43
C ARG A 223 -7.24 -22.84 1.82
N ASP A 224 -6.37 -21.88 2.12
CA ASP A 224 -6.41 -21.18 3.41
C ASP A 224 -7.62 -20.23 3.49
N PRO A 225 -8.41 -20.25 4.59
CA PRO A 225 -9.54 -19.35 4.76
C PRO A 225 -9.08 -17.92 5.08
N VAL A 226 -9.84 -16.93 4.59
CA VAL A 226 -9.60 -15.50 4.83
C VAL A 226 -10.74 -14.91 5.66
N ASP A 227 -10.39 -14.18 6.72
CA ASP A 227 -11.37 -13.35 7.44
C ASP A 227 -11.69 -12.10 6.62
N LEU A 228 -12.74 -12.20 5.80
CA LEU A 228 -13.25 -11.09 5.01
C LEU A 228 -13.69 -9.89 5.89
N SER A 229 -14.04 -10.10 7.16
CA SER A 229 -14.45 -9.00 8.06
C SER A 229 -13.26 -8.08 8.39
N GLY A 230 -12.12 -8.68 8.75
CA GLY A 230 -10.88 -8.00 9.11
C GLY A 230 -9.99 -7.59 7.93
N ALA A 231 -10.20 -8.17 6.74
CA ALA A 231 -9.34 -7.98 5.58
C ALA A 231 -9.19 -6.51 5.13
N TRP A 232 -8.09 -6.21 4.44
CA TRP A 232 -7.93 -4.93 3.75
C TRP A 232 -8.60 -5.00 2.39
N VAL A 233 -9.75 -4.32 2.26
CA VAL A 233 -10.47 -4.23 0.98
C VAL A 233 -10.31 -2.83 0.42
N LYS A 234 -9.83 -2.73 -0.83
CA LYS A 234 -9.59 -1.50 -1.60
C LYS A 234 -10.17 -1.67 -3.02
N SER A 235 -10.39 -0.56 -3.71
CA SER A 235 -10.68 -0.57 -5.15
C SER A 235 -9.90 0.51 -5.89
N GLY A 236 -9.63 0.25 -7.18
CA GLY A 236 -8.93 1.16 -8.08
C GLY A 236 -7.41 1.15 -7.86
N ASP A 237 -6.74 2.16 -8.41
CA ASP A 237 -5.28 2.22 -8.44
C ASP A 237 -4.68 2.45 -7.06
N ILE A 238 -3.49 1.89 -6.87
CA ILE A 238 -2.75 1.94 -5.62
C ILE A 238 -2.15 3.35 -5.38
N ARG A 239 -1.81 4.06 -6.45
CA ARG A 239 -1.39 5.48 -6.49
C ARG A 239 -1.83 6.05 -7.84
N ARG A 240 -2.68 7.08 -7.82
CA ARG A 240 -3.34 7.67 -9.00
C ARG A 240 -2.54 8.81 -9.62
N SER A 241 -1.76 9.51 -8.80
CA SER A 241 -0.93 10.62 -9.28
C SER A 241 0.43 10.13 -9.76
N ASN A 242 0.86 10.70 -10.88
CA ASN A 242 2.25 10.61 -11.31
C ASN A 242 3.06 11.53 -10.40
N SER A 243 3.96 10.97 -9.60
CA SER A 243 4.91 11.80 -8.86
C SER A 243 5.82 12.47 -9.88
N LEU A 244 5.86 13.80 -9.87
CA LEU A 244 7.00 14.51 -10.42
C LEU A 244 8.17 14.19 -9.49
N LEU A 245 8.94 13.14 -9.82
CA LEU A 245 10.21 12.91 -9.17
C LEU A 245 11.00 14.22 -9.34
N PRO A 246 11.31 14.96 -8.26
CA PRO A 246 12.11 16.15 -8.44
C PRO A 246 13.42 15.75 -9.13
N ASP A 247 13.97 16.62 -9.98
CA ASP A 247 15.33 16.54 -10.53
C ASP A 247 16.43 16.52 -9.43
N ALA A 248 16.06 16.29 -8.18
CA ALA A 248 16.85 16.27 -6.96
C ALA A 248 17.75 15.03 -6.80
N LYS A 249 18.12 14.34 -7.88
CA LYS A 249 19.34 13.51 -7.90
C LYS A 249 20.56 14.34 -8.28
N LYS A 250 20.81 15.42 -7.53
CA LYS A 250 22.11 16.10 -7.51
C LYS A 250 22.66 16.43 -6.11
N GLN A 251 21.93 16.21 -5.02
CA GLN A 251 22.42 16.63 -3.69
C GLN A 251 22.45 15.60 -2.56
N ASN A 252 22.03 14.34 -2.75
CA ASN A 252 22.22 13.29 -1.74
C ASN A 252 23.29 12.25 -2.14
N SER A 253 24.35 12.68 -2.82
CA SER A 253 25.53 11.86 -3.12
C SER A 253 26.55 11.79 -1.97
N SER A 254 26.21 12.23 -0.76
CA SER A 254 27.18 12.32 0.35
C SER A 254 27.01 11.27 1.46
N SER A 255 26.06 10.32 1.38
CA SER A 255 25.90 9.34 2.47
C SER A 255 25.38 7.94 2.10
N GLN A 256 25.63 7.46 0.88
CA GLN A 256 25.71 6.01 0.63
C GLN A 256 26.93 5.69 -0.23
N LYS A 257 27.93 5.05 0.39
CA LYS A 257 29.08 4.45 -0.28
C LYS A 257 28.67 3.11 -0.93
N SER A 258 27.92 3.19 -2.01
CA SER A 258 27.83 2.13 -3.01
C SER A 258 27.38 2.82 -4.30
N GLY A 259 28.30 2.98 -5.24
CA GLY A 259 27.91 3.35 -6.60
C GLY A 259 26.94 2.29 -7.16
N PRO A 260 26.21 2.59 -8.24
CA PRO A 260 25.39 1.59 -8.91
C PRO A 260 26.24 0.34 -9.14
N ILE A 261 25.66 -0.84 -8.86
CA ILE A 261 26.28 -2.12 -9.18
C ILE A 261 26.44 -2.14 -10.69
N SER A 262 27.60 -1.71 -11.16
CA SER A 262 28.01 -1.86 -12.54
C SER A 262 28.31 -3.33 -12.73
N TRP A 263 27.36 -4.04 -13.33
CA TRP A 263 27.50 -5.44 -13.72
C TRP A 263 28.62 -5.68 -14.75
N GLY A 264 29.23 -4.61 -15.28
CA GLY A 264 30.38 -4.65 -16.19
C GLY A 264 31.75 -4.37 -15.56
N GLY A 265 31.86 -4.24 -14.23
CA GLY A 265 33.09 -3.76 -13.59
C GLY A 265 33.42 -4.33 -12.21
N GLY A 266 33.70 -5.63 -12.12
CA GLY A 266 34.72 -6.18 -11.22
C GLY A 266 34.63 -5.96 -9.70
N ARG A 267 33.50 -5.53 -9.12
CA ARG A 267 33.24 -5.70 -7.68
C ARG A 267 32.21 -6.80 -7.49
N VAL A 268 32.72 -8.00 -7.25
CA VAL A 268 31.96 -9.16 -6.79
C VAL A 268 31.44 -8.82 -5.39
N GLY A 269 30.23 -8.27 -5.32
CA GLY A 269 29.62 -7.85 -4.06
C GLY A 269 29.00 -9.04 -3.36
N ALA A 270 29.42 -9.29 -2.12
CA ALA A 270 28.64 -10.05 -1.17
C ALA A 270 27.44 -9.20 -0.71
N GLY A 271 26.31 -9.82 -0.40
CA GLY A 271 25.14 -9.06 0.03
C GLY A 271 23.94 -9.93 0.39
N LYS A 272 22.99 -9.32 1.08
CA LYS A 272 21.72 -9.93 1.42
C LYS A 272 20.80 -9.87 0.21
N VAL A 273 20.27 -11.02 -0.20
CA VAL A 273 19.19 -11.16 -1.17
C VAL A 273 17.88 -11.37 -0.42
N VAL A 274 16.81 -10.74 -0.89
CA VAL A 274 15.45 -10.94 -0.38
C VAL A 274 14.51 -11.40 -1.48
N LEU A 275 13.52 -12.22 -1.13
CA LEU A 275 12.44 -12.62 -2.02
C LEU A 275 11.17 -11.84 -1.63
N ILE A 276 10.61 -11.12 -2.60
CA ILE A 276 9.34 -10.42 -2.49
C ILE A 276 8.36 -11.11 -3.44
N ASP A 277 7.46 -11.89 -2.84
CA ASP A 277 6.54 -12.78 -3.54
C ASP A 277 5.13 -12.45 -3.08
N HIS A 278 4.32 -11.87 -3.97
CA HIS A 278 2.95 -11.38 -3.71
C HIS A 278 2.80 -10.49 -2.46
N ALA A 279 3.86 -9.77 -2.09
CA ALA A 279 3.95 -8.98 -0.86
C ALA A 279 4.48 -7.56 -1.10
N ALA A 280 4.20 -6.98 -2.27
CA ALA A 280 4.80 -5.73 -2.71
C ALA A 280 4.52 -4.53 -1.79
N GLU A 281 3.36 -4.50 -1.11
CA GLU A 281 3.04 -3.46 -0.11
C GLU A 281 4.03 -3.45 1.08
N ASN A 282 4.72 -4.57 1.36
CA ASN A 282 5.70 -4.71 2.43
C ASN A 282 7.16 -4.57 1.96
N SER A 283 7.39 -4.07 0.73
CA SER A 283 8.73 -4.04 0.13
C SER A 283 9.74 -3.25 0.97
N TYR A 284 9.32 -2.16 1.63
CA TYR A 284 10.19 -1.38 2.51
C TYR A 284 10.71 -2.19 3.70
N GLU A 285 9.86 -3.00 4.30
CA GLU A 285 10.20 -3.81 5.47
C GLU A 285 11.00 -5.06 5.04
N LEU A 286 10.59 -5.72 3.96
CA LEU A 286 11.24 -6.92 3.45
C LEU A 286 12.65 -6.64 2.94
N ALA A 287 12.84 -5.53 2.23
CA ALA A 287 14.13 -5.16 1.63
C ALA A 287 15.10 -4.47 2.59
N SER A 288 14.78 -4.40 3.89
CA SER A 288 15.68 -3.80 4.88
C SER A 288 17.05 -4.50 4.86
N GLY A 289 18.10 -3.72 4.54
CA GLY A 289 19.48 -4.17 4.44
C GLY A 289 19.76 -5.12 3.27
N ALA A 290 18.89 -5.17 2.25
CA ALA A 290 19.11 -5.97 1.05
C ALA A 290 20.00 -5.22 0.03
N GLU A 291 20.82 -5.97 -0.68
CA GLU A 291 21.64 -5.50 -1.80
C GLU A 291 21.04 -5.92 -3.17
N LEU A 292 20.11 -6.88 -3.15
CA LEU A 292 19.39 -7.38 -4.32
C LEU A 292 18.03 -7.94 -3.87
N ALA A 293 16.99 -7.76 -4.68
CA ALA A 293 15.71 -8.41 -4.45
C ALA A 293 15.33 -9.31 -5.64
N VAL A 294 14.73 -10.46 -5.36
CA VAL A 294 14.00 -11.25 -6.35
C VAL A 294 12.52 -10.93 -6.18
N THR A 295 11.84 -10.53 -7.24
CA THR A 295 10.40 -10.25 -7.23
C THR A 295 9.66 -11.28 -8.06
N VAL A 296 8.51 -11.76 -7.59
CA VAL A 296 7.70 -12.79 -8.28
C VAL A 296 6.30 -12.25 -8.51
N GLY A 297 5.85 -12.29 -9.76
CA GLY A 297 4.58 -11.73 -10.22
C GLY A 297 4.75 -10.40 -10.94
N ASP A 298 3.92 -10.17 -11.95
CA ASP A 298 3.89 -8.93 -12.73
C ASP A 298 3.66 -7.69 -11.83
N ASP A 299 2.57 -7.68 -11.07
CA ASP A 299 2.22 -6.55 -10.20
C ASP A 299 3.23 -6.39 -9.05
N THR A 300 3.72 -7.50 -8.50
CA THR A 300 4.74 -7.47 -7.45
C THR A 300 6.03 -6.85 -7.99
N THR A 301 6.47 -7.26 -9.17
CA THR A 301 7.68 -6.73 -9.82
C THR A 301 7.52 -5.26 -10.14
N ALA A 302 6.35 -4.85 -10.62
CA ALA A 302 6.04 -3.45 -10.91
C ALA A 302 6.09 -2.58 -9.64
N ILE A 303 5.31 -2.94 -8.60
CA ILE A 303 5.20 -2.15 -7.35
C ILE A 303 6.51 -2.19 -6.55
N ALA A 304 7.07 -3.38 -6.34
CA ALA A 304 8.30 -3.54 -5.56
C ALA A 304 9.48 -2.91 -6.31
N GLY A 305 9.58 -3.09 -7.64
CA GLY A 305 10.61 -2.44 -8.44
C GLY A 305 10.60 -0.92 -8.30
N ASP A 306 9.42 -0.30 -8.36
CA ASP A 306 9.26 1.14 -8.17
C ASP A 306 9.66 1.59 -6.76
N ILE A 307 9.28 0.86 -5.72
CA ILE A 307 9.72 1.14 -4.35
C ILE A 307 11.24 1.02 -4.22
N LEU A 308 11.81 -0.08 -4.70
CA LEU A 308 13.23 -0.40 -4.59
C LEU A 308 14.11 0.53 -5.41
N PHE A 309 13.59 1.15 -6.47
CA PHE A 309 14.25 2.22 -7.20
C PHE A 309 14.66 3.39 -6.29
N ARG A 310 13.82 3.76 -5.32
CA ARG A 310 14.13 4.82 -4.33
C ARG A 310 15.12 4.36 -3.27
N LEU A 311 15.15 3.07 -2.98
CA LEU A 311 16.11 2.46 -2.05
C LEU A 311 17.46 2.14 -2.68
N GLY A 312 17.59 2.28 -4.01
CA GLY A 312 18.81 1.95 -4.74
C GLY A 312 19.10 0.46 -4.84
N ILE A 313 18.06 -0.38 -4.73
CA ILE A 313 18.19 -1.83 -4.71
C ILE A 313 17.78 -2.38 -6.08
N PRO A 314 18.69 -3.05 -6.82
CA PRO A 314 18.32 -3.71 -8.07
C PRO A 314 17.43 -4.94 -7.81
N ILE A 315 16.67 -5.31 -8.84
CA ILE A 315 15.79 -6.48 -8.80
C ILE A 315 16.15 -7.54 -9.86
N ILE A 316 15.84 -8.80 -9.55
CA ILE A 316 15.60 -9.85 -10.54
C ILE A 316 14.09 -10.10 -10.54
N GLY A 317 13.38 -9.54 -11.50
CA GLY A 317 11.94 -9.72 -11.64
C GLY A 317 11.60 -11.00 -12.39
N ILE A 318 10.65 -11.77 -11.88
CA ILE A 318 10.12 -12.99 -12.49
C ILE A 318 8.64 -12.74 -12.76
N THR A 319 8.27 -12.72 -14.03
CA THR A 319 6.96 -12.28 -14.52
C THR A 319 6.50 -13.19 -15.64
N ASP A 320 5.20 -13.30 -15.89
CA ASP A 320 4.63 -14.18 -16.94
C ASP A 320 3.70 -13.43 -17.92
N GLY A 321 3.41 -12.16 -17.65
CA GLY A 321 2.59 -11.30 -18.51
C GLY A 321 1.19 -11.04 -17.98
N ASP A 322 0.82 -11.56 -16.80
CA ASP A 322 -0.54 -11.48 -16.23
C ASP A 322 -0.87 -10.17 -15.49
N CYS A 323 -0.28 -9.04 -15.91
CA CYS A 323 -0.37 -7.75 -15.21
C CYS A 323 -1.82 -7.23 -15.01
N ASP A 324 -2.16 -6.86 -13.77
CA ASP A 324 -3.46 -6.27 -13.40
C ASP A 324 -3.53 -4.75 -13.63
N ASN A 325 -2.43 -4.13 -14.06
CA ASN A 325 -2.31 -2.70 -14.32
C ASN A 325 -2.69 -1.81 -13.11
N VAL A 326 -2.32 -2.23 -11.89
CA VAL A 326 -2.64 -1.53 -10.63
C VAL A 326 -1.74 -0.33 -10.32
N THR A 327 -0.75 -0.04 -11.18
CA THR A 327 0.22 1.05 -11.01
C THR A 327 0.39 1.89 -12.26
N CYS A 328 0.75 3.16 -12.08
CA CYS A 328 1.11 4.10 -13.15
C CYS A 328 2.64 4.26 -13.19
N GLU A 329 3.25 4.10 -14.37
CA GLU A 329 4.66 4.44 -14.67
C GLU A 329 5.70 3.92 -13.66
N THR A 330 6.00 2.62 -13.71
CA THR A 330 6.99 2.02 -12.81
C THR A 330 8.43 2.32 -13.21
N LYS A 331 9.28 2.64 -12.22
CA LYS A 331 10.72 2.79 -12.42
C LYS A 331 11.46 1.59 -11.85
N ILE A 332 12.45 1.10 -12.60
CA ILE A 332 13.30 -0.01 -12.19
C ILE A 332 14.73 0.52 -12.03
N PHE A 333 15.41 0.10 -10.95
CA PHE A 333 16.76 0.58 -10.64
C PHE A 333 17.77 0.07 -11.67
N PRO A 334 18.72 0.90 -12.16
CA PRO A 334 19.75 0.44 -13.08
C PRO A 334 20.55 -0.74 -12.52
N GLY A 335 20.82 -1.73 -13.37
CA GLY A 335 21.39 -3.02 -13.00
C GLY A 335 20.36 -4.07 -12.58
N SER A 336 19.07 -3.79 -12.76
CA SER A 336 18.03 -4.81 -12.59
C SER A 336 17.84 -5.62 -13.87
N VAL A 337 17.29 -6.82 -13.71
CA VAL A 337 16.85 -7.67 -14.82
C VAL A 337 15.43 -8.13 -14.58
N VAL A 338 14.59 -8.13 -15.61
CA VAL A 338 13.24 -8.70 -15.55
C VAL A 338 13.13 -9.83 -16.58
N LEU A 339 12.75 -11.00 -16.10
CA LEU A 339 12.50 -12.22 -16.87
C LEU A 339 11.01 -12.29 -17.18
N ARG A 340 10.67 -12.26 -18.46
CA ARG A 340 9.33 -12.60 -18.95
C ARG A 340 9.33 -14.07 -19.30
N LEU A 341 8.54 -14.83 -18.56
CA LEU A 341 8.34 -16.25 -18.74
C LEU A 341 7.07 -16.53 -19.54
N ILE A 342 6.90 -17.79 -19.94
CA ILE A 342 5.65 -18.31 -20.48
C ILE A 342 4.54 -18.16 -19.41
N GLU A 343 3.34 -17.80 -19.85
CA GLU A 343 2.14 -17.64 -19.02
C GLU A 343 1.98 -18.77 -17.97
N GLY A 344 1.74 -18.39 -16.72
CA GLY A 344 1.55 -19.27 -15.56
C GLY A 344 2.83 -19.84 -14.95
N SER A 345 4.02 -19.37 -15.37
CA SER A 345 5.30 -19.94 -14.92
C SER A 345 6.01 -19.15 -13.81
N ASP A 346 5.63 -17.92 -13.55
CA ASP A 346 6.27 -17.03 -12.56
C ASP A 346 6.23 -17.61 -11.14
N ASP A 347 5.07 -18.07 -10.68
CA ASP A 347 4.87 -18.67 -9.37
C ASP A 347 5.67 -19.97 -9.22
N ILE A 348 5.78 -20.75 -10.30
CA ILE A 348 6.53 -22.02 -10.33
C ILE A 348 8.03 -21.72 -10.18
N VAL A 349 8.56 -20.81 -10.99
CA VAL A 349 9.98 -20.43 -10.93
C VAL A 349 10.29 -19.72 -9.62
N GLY A 350 9.43 -18.82 -9.15
CA GLY A 350 9.58 -18.14 -7.85
C GLY A 350 9.65 -19.11 -6.69
N LYS A 351 8.77 -20.12 -6.65
CA LYS A 351 8.82 -21.21 -5.66
C LYS A 351 10.12 -22.00 -5.75
N ARG A 352 10.61 -22.30 -6.95
CA ARG A 352 11.89 -22.99 -7.16
C ARG A 352 13.08 -22.15 -6.69
N VAL A 353 13.13 -20.85 -6.98
CA VAL A 353 14.15 -19.93 -6.43
C VAL A 353 14.14 -19.99 -4.90
N LYS A 354 12.96 -19.92 -4.29
CA LYS A 354 12.83 -20.02 -2.83
C LYS A 354 13.38 -21.33 -2.27
N GLN A 355 13.03 -22.46 -2.87
CA GLN A 355 13.43 -23.77 -2.35
C GLN A 355 14.89 -24.12 -2.67
N GLU A 356 15.31 -23.94 -3.92
CA GLU A 356 16.60 -24.40 -4.43
C GLU A 356 17.73 -23.41 -4.12
N LEU A 357 17.49 -22.09 -4.22
CA LEU A 357 18.53 -21.08 -4.07
C LEU A 357 18.52 -20.40 -2.70
N LEU A 358 17.34 -20.20 -2.10
CA LEU A 358 17.17 -19.57 -0.78
C LEU A 358 16.90 -20.58 0.36
N MET A 359 16.99 -21.89 0.09
CA MET A 359 16.82 -22.96 1.09
C MET A 359 15.51 -22.86 1.90
N GLY A 360 14.42 -22.47 1.22
CA GLY A 360 13.09 -22.29 1.80
C GLY A 360 12.89 -20.97 2.55
N GLN A 361 13.91 -20.13 2.67
CA GLN A 361 13.84 -18.83 3.35
C GLN A 361 13.40 -17.70 2.41
N ASN A 362 12.97 -16.57 2.97
CA ASN A 362 12.65 -15.35 2.21
C ASN A 362 13.86 -14.42 2.05
N SER A 363 15.00 -14.75 2.63
CA SER A 363 16.24 -13.98 2.47
C SER A 363 17.46 -14.83 2.82
N ALA A 364 18.59 -14.57 2.16
CA ALA A 364 19.87 -15.18 2.46
C ALA A 364 21.01 -14.22 2.12
N VAL A 365 22.19 -14.44 2.70
CA VAL A 365 23.40 -13.68 2.39
C VAL A 365 24.26 -14.52 1.44
N PHE A 366 24.70 -13.88 0.36
CA PHE A 366 25.55 -14.51 -0.65
C PHE A 366 26.88 -13.79 -0.74
N GLU A 367 27.97 -14.52 -0.90
CA GLU A 367 29.31 -13.97 -1.13
C GLU A 367 29.47 -13.40 -2.56
N ASN A 368 28.64 -13.87 -3.48
CA ASN A 368 28.69 -13.51 -4.88
C ASN A 368 27.28 -13.34 -5.46
N LEU A 369 26.78 -12.11 -5.47
CA LEU A 369 25.48 -11.77 -6.06
C LEU A 369 25.42 -12.00 -7.57
N PHE A 370 26.57 -11.95 -8.26
CA PHE A 370 26.63 -12.26 -9.70
C PHE A 370 26.35 -13.73 -9.96
N ALA A 371 27.00 -14.63 -9.20
CA ALA A 371 26.73 -16.06 -9.31
C ALA A 371 25.25 -16.37 -8.97
N PHE A 372 24.70 -15.74 -7.95
CA PHE A 372 23.28 -15.89 -7.62
C PHE A 372 22.35 -15.47 -8.78
N LYS A 373 22.62 -14.33 -9.43
CA LYS A 373 21.87 -13.90 -10.62
C LYS A 373 21.91 -14.96 -11.73
N GLU A 374 23.11 -15.47 -12.04
CA GLU A 374 23.29 -16.51 -13.06
C GLU A 374 22.54 -17.81 -12.72
N ASP A 375 22.48 -18.17 -11.44
CA ASP A 375 21.74 -19.35 -10.99
C ASP A 375 20.22 -19.15 -11.13
N VAL A 376 19.70 -17.96 -10.84
CA VAL A 376 18.28 -17.62 -11.11
C VAL A 376 17.98 -17.68 -12.61
N LEU A 377 18.85 -17.11 -13.45
CA LEU A 377 18.69 -17.13 -14.92
C LEU A 377 18.64 -18.56 -15.46
N LYS A 378 19.58 -19.43 -15.07
CA LYS A 378 19.60 -20.85 -15.47
C LYS A 378 18.36 -21.60 -15.01
N LEU A 379 17.90 -21.31 -13.80
CA LEU A 379 16.71 -21.95 -13.23
C LEU A 379 15.43 -21.59 -14.03
N ALA A 380 15.36 -20.36 -14.55
CA ALA A 380 14.24 -19.83 -15.34
C ALA A 380 14.37 -20.05 -16.86
N GLU A 381 15.56 -20.36 -17.37
CA GLU A 381 15.87 -20.53 -18.80
C GLU A 381 14.85 -21.39 -19.57
N PRO A 382 14.38 -22.55 -19.07
CA PRO A 382 13.44 -23.39 -19.82
C PRO A 382 12.08 -22.73 -20.12
N THR A 383 11.71 -21.72 -19.34
CA THR A 383 10.42 -21.02 -19.42
C THR A 383 10.57 -19.56 -19.84
N THR A 384 11.78 -19.07 -20.11
CA THR A 384 12.01 -17.65 -20.41
C THR A 384 11.71 -17.32 -21.87
N GLU A 385 10.84 -16.35 -22.12
CA GLU A 385 10.53 -15.81 -23.44
C GLU A 385 11.35 -14.57 -23.77
N ALA A 386 11.57 -13.70 -22.79
CA ALA A 386 12.36 -12.48 -22.94
C ALA A 386 13.06 -12.07 -21.65
N ILE A 387 14.17 -11.35 -21.81
CA ILE A 387 14.96 -10.77 -20.72
C ILE A 387 15.11 -9.28 -20.98
N PHE A 388 14.76 -8.46 -19.99
CA PHE A 388 14.86 -7.02 -20.03
C PHE A 388 15.91 -6.55 -19.02
N GLU A 389 16.94 -5.85 -19.49
CA GLU A 389 17.96 -5.23 -18.63
C GLU A 389 17.72 -3.72 -18.52
N TYR A 390 17.90 -3.16 -17.32
CA TYR A 390 17.59 -1.77 -16.98
C TYR A 390 18.82 -0.98 -16.55
#